data_AF-A0A2V7A8L2-F1
#
_entry.id   AF-A0A2V7A8L2-F1
#
_cell.length_a   1.000
_cell.length_b   1.000
_cell.length_c   1.000
_cell.angle_alpha   90.00
_cell.angle_beta   90.00
_cell.angle_gamma   90.00
#
_symmetry.space_group_name_H-M   'P 1'
#
loop_
_entity.id
_entity.type
_entity.pdbx_description
1 polymer ?
#
loop_
_entity_poly.entity_id
_entity_poly.type
_entity_poly.pdbx_seq_one_letter_code
_entity_poly.pdbx_strand_id
1 'polypeptide(L)'
;MTLARRLATFAAGLRFEDIPPAVVESVRLRALDVLGIALAASTTEVAPSLYGALEAWGRAGGACTVVGAKRAAPAPFAALVNGALAHGLDFDDTHAASITHASAVVLPAVLAVGEAAGASGRAAVTAVVAGLEAITRLGMAAPGEFHARGWHATAACGPFAAALAAGKLDGLDEARLTAALGVAGSFASGLLEFLEDGSWVKRLHPGWAAHSGLVAAALARGGFSGPETVLEGRFGFYRTFLGQAPDATPFETLGTAWETLRIGFKPYPCCHYNHAYLDCALELRRAHGLAPEMIERIECRVPAG
;
A
#
# COMPACT_ATOMS: atom_id res chain seq x y z
N MET A 1 21.80 -12.09 8.00
CA MET A 1 21.13 -11.47 6.84
C MET A 1 20.33 -10.28 7.33
N THR A 2 20.47 -9.11 6.69
CA THR A 2 19.70 -7.91 7.06
C THR A 2 18.21 -8.08 6.74
N LEU A 3 17.36 -7.22 7.28
CA LEU A 3 15.92 -7.26 7.01
C LEU A 3 15.60 -6.96 5.54
N ALA A 4 16.29 -6.00 4.93
CA ALA A 4 16.11 -5.69 3.51
C ALA A 4 16.50 -6.89 2.63
N ARG A 5 17.62 -7.55 2.97
CA ARG A 5 18.05 -8.74 2.25
C ARG A 5 17.10 -9.93 2.45
N ARG A 6 16.49 -10.11 3.63
CA ARG A 6 15.42 -11.11 3.85
C ARG A 6 14.24 -10.91 2.90
N LEU A 7 13.75 -9.68 2.77
CA LEU A 7 12.68 -9.34 1.81
C LEU A 7 13.11 -9.60 0.36
N ALA A 8 14.33 -9.19 0.00
CA ALA A 8 14.87 -9.36 -1.34
C ALA A 8 15.04 -10.84 -1.72
N THR A 9 15.58 -11.68 -0.82
CA THR A 9 15.71 -13.13 -1.01
C THR A 9 14.35 -13.78 -1.19
N PHE A 10 13.38 -13.45 -0.33
CA PHE A 10 12.01 -13.95 -0.44
C PHE A 10 11.40 -13.59 -1.80
N ALA A 11 11.43 -12.31 -2.18
CA ALA A 11 10.84 -11.86 -3.43
C ALA A 11 11.55 -12.50 -4.63
N ALA A 12 12.88 -12.48 -4.69
CA ALA A 12 13.65 -13.09 -5.78
C ALA A 12 13.28 -14.58 -5.96
N GLY A 13 13.20 -15.33 -4.86
CA GLY A 13 12.92 -16.77 -4.87
C GLY A 13 11.46 -17.17 -5.07
N LEU A 14 10.49 -16.29 -4.80
CA LEU A 14 9.06 -16.62 -4.83
C LEU A 14 8.59 -16.99 -6.25
N ARG A 15 8.04 -18.19 -6.45
CA ARG A 15 7.39 -18.57 -7.71
C ARG A 15 5.87 -18.61 -7.53
N PHE A 16 5.13 -18.52 -8.64
CA PHE A 16 3.67 -18.60 -8.61
C PHE A 16 3.18 -19.90 -7.98
N GLU A 17 3.89 -21.00 -8.23
CA GLU A 17 3.58 -22.34 -7.76
C GLU A 17 3.77 -22.50 -6.24
N ASP A 18 4.55 -21.62 -5.60
CA ASP A 18 4.79 -21.64 -4.17
C ASP A 18 3.67 -20.90 -3.39
N ILE A 19 2.79 -20.18 -4.10
CA ILE A 19 1.71 -19.38 -3.50
C ILE A 19 0.47 -20.24 -3.29
N PRO A 20 -0.08 -20.33 -2.06
CA PRO A 20 -1.30 -21.08 -1.81
C PRO A 20 -2.48 -20.58 -2.66
N PRO A 21 -3.37 -21.48 -3.14
CA PRO A 21 -4.52 -21.08 -3.96
C PRO A 21 -5.40 -20.00 -3.33
N ALA A 22 -5.59 -20.03 -2.00
CA ALA A 22 -6.36 -19.02 -1.27
C ALA A 22 -5.71 -17.62 -1.33
N VAL A 23 -4.38 -17.54 -1.34
CA VAL A 23 -3.64 -16.27 -1.47
C VAL A 23 -3.78 -15.73 -2.90
N VAL A 24 -3.67 -16.60 -3.90
CA VAL A 24 -3.92 -16.23 -5.32
C VAL A 24 -5.32 -15.67 -5.50
N GLU A 25 -6.33 -16.33 -4.93
CA GLU A 25 -7.71 -15.87 -5.02
C GLU A 25 -7.92 -14.53 -4.28
N SER A 26 -7.35 -14.39 -3.08
CA SER A 26 -7.38 -13.13 -2.35
C SER A 26 -6.81 -11.97 -3.17
N VAL A 27 -5.68 -12.16 -3.86
CA VAL A 27 -5.07 -11.13 -4.72
C VAL A 27 -5.99 -10.75 -5.90
N ARG A 28 -6.68 -11.72 -6.51
CA ARG A 28 -7.63 -11.44 -7.59
C ARG A 28 -8.80 -10.59 -7.12
N LEU A 29 -9.37 -10.94 -5.96
CA LEU A 29 -10.45 -10.16 -5.36
C LEU A 29 -10.00 -8.75 -5.00
N ARG A 30 -8.77 -8.57 -4.47
CA ARG A 30 -8.18 -7.26 -4.21
C ARG A 30 -7.98 -6.44 -5.47
N ALA A 31 -7.60 -7.07 -6.58
CA ALA A 31 -7.50 -6.40 -7.87
C ALA A 31 -8.85 -5.83 -8.31
N LEU A 32 -9.94 -6.60 -8.15
CA LEU A 32 -11.29 -6.14 -8.44
C LEU A 32 -11.72 -5.00 -7.50
N ASP A 33 -11.45 -5.15 -6.20
CA ASP A 33 -11.79 -4.16 -5.17
C ASP A 33 -11.08 -2.81 -5.42
N VAL A 34 -9.75 -2.83 -5.54
CA VAL A 34 -8.94 -1.62 -5.79
C VAL A 34 -9.33 -0.92 -7.08
N LEU A 35 -9.58 -1.67 -8.17
CA LEU A 35 -10.03 -1.08 -9.44
C LEU A 35 -11.43 -0.47 -9.32
N GLY A 36 -12.34 -1.14 -8.62
CA GLY A 36 -13.69 -0.65 -8.36
C GLY A 36 -13.67 0.64 -7.54
N ILE A 37 -12.89 0.68 -6.46
CA ILE A 37 -12.73 1.88 -5.61
C ILE A 37 -12.08 3.01 -6.39
N ALA A 38 -11.00 2.74 -7.14
CA ALA A 38 -10.35 3.76 -7.95
C ALA A 38 -11.30 4.34 -9.01
N LEU A 39 -12.14 3.51 -9.62
CA LEU A 39 -13.17 3.94 -10.56
C LEU A 39 -14.24 4.80 -9.88
N ALA A 40 -14.73 4.42 -8.70
CA ALA A 40 -15.68 5.22 -7.94
C ALA A 40 -15.07 6.56 -7.48
N ALA A 41 -13.82 6.55 -7.01
CA ALA A 41 -13.10 7.76 -6.61
C ALA A 41 -12.84 8.71 -7.78
N SER A 42 -12.71 8.17 -9.01
CA SER A 42 -12.47 8.98 -10.22
C SER A 42 -13.58 9.97 -10.54
N THR A 43 -14.77 9.79 -9.96
CA THR A 43 -15.91 10.69 -10.13
C THR A 43 -16.10 11.65 -8.95
N THR A 44 -15.14 11.70 -8.02
CA THR A 44 -15.20 12.56 -6.82
C THR A 44 -14.30 13.78 -6.95
N GLU A 45 -14.41 14.68 -5.98
CA GLU A 45 -13.69 15.96 -5.90
C GLU A 45 -12.15 15.85 -5.87
N VAL A 46 -11.59 14.69 -5.52
CA VAL A 46 -10.13 14.47 -5.53
C VAL A 46 -9.59 14.28 -6.95
N ALA A 47 -10.39 13.76 -7.87
CA ALA A 47 -9.91 13.33 -9.18
C ALA A 47 -9.40 14.50 -10.07
N PRO A 48 -10.06 15.67 -10.14
CA PRO A 48 -9.60 16.78 -10.96
C PRO A 48 -8.19 17.28 -10.62
N SER A 49 -7.79 17.30 -9.34
CA SER A 49 -6.45 17.76 -8.94
C SER A 49 -5.37 16.76 -9.34
N LEU A 50 -5.65 15.46 -9.20
CA LEU A 50 -4.75 14.38 -9.64
C LEU A 50 -4.56 14.39 -11.15
N TYR A 51 -5.65 14.50 -11.92
CA TYR A 51 -5.57 14.59 -13.38
C TYR A 51 -4.89 15.88 -13.82
N GLY A 52 -5.22 17.02 -13.22
CA GLY A 52 -4.60 18.31 -13.52
C GLY A 52 -3.08 18.29 -13.33
N ALA A 53 -2.59 17.68 -12.24
CA ALA A 53 -1.15 17.51 -12.01
C ALA A 53 -0.49 16.64 -13.12
N LEU A 54 -1.13 15.52 -13.46
CA LEU A 54 -0.64 14.65 -14.54
C LEU A 54 -0.60 15.38 -15.89
N GLU A 55 -1.60 16.21 -16.19
CA GLU A 55 -1.63 17.03 -17.40
C GLU A 55 -0.51 18.07 -17.45
N ALA A 56 -0.23 18.70 -16.32
CA ALA A 56 0.79 19.74 -16.20
C ALA A 56 2.22 19.20 -16.34
N TRP A 57 2.49 17.96 -15.91
CA TRP A 57 3.77 17.28 -16.16
C TRP A 57 3.97 16.88 -17.63
N GLY A 58 2.98 17.18 -18.47
CA GLY A 58 3.02 17.07 -19.91
C GLY A 58 2.44 15.77 -20.42
N ARG A 59 2.18 15.74 -21.73
CA ARG A 59 1.90 14.51 -22.47
C ARG A 59 3.19 13.72 -22.67
N ALA A 60 3.85 13.33 -21.59
CA ALA A 60 4.84 12.28 -21.69
C ALA A 60 4.06 11.04 -22.16
N GLY A 61 4.30 10.62 -23.39
CA GLY A 61 3.79 9.35 -23.90
C GLY A 61 3.98 8.25 -22.84
N GLY A 62 3.03 7.34 -22.78
CA GLY A 62 3.02 6.27 -21.80
C GLY A 62 2.02 5.21 -22.22
N ALA A 63 2.24 4.00 -21.73
CA ALA A 63 1.42 2.84 -22.08
C ALA A 63 0.50 2.41 -20.93
N CYS A 64 0.57 3.07 -19.77
CA CYS A 64 -0.12 2.60 -18.57
C CYS A 64 -1.41 3.37 -18.35
N THR A 65 -2.49 2.64 -18.12
CA THR A 65 -3.84 3.14 -17.93
C THR A 65 -3.95 3.97 -16.65
N VAL A 66 -4.58 5.14 -16.75
CA VAL A 66 -5.00 5.95 -15.61
C VAL A 66 -6.51 5.78 -15.43
N VAL A 67 -6.94 5.24 -14.29
CA VAL A 67 -8.34 4.92 -14.01
C VAL A 67 -9.19 6.18 -14.08
N GLY A 68 -10.33 6.09 -14.77
CA GLY A 68 -11.26 7.20 -14.98
C GLY A 68 -10.78 8.27 -15.97
N ALA A 69 -9.54 8.19 -16.46
CA ALA A 69 -9.02 9.09 -17.48
C ALA A 69 -9.04 8.42 -18.86
N LYS A 70 -9.28 9.21 -19.92
CA LYS A 70 -9.13 8.75 -21.32
C LYS A 70 -7.67 8.80 -21.80
N ARG A 71 -6.70 8.63 -20.88
CA ARG A 71 -5.28 8.90 -21.12
C ARG A 71 -4.42 7.85 -20.46
N ALA A 72 -3.25 7.63 -21.04
CA ALA A 72 -2.19 6.80 -20.49
C ALA A 72 -1.04 7.67 -19.98
N ALA A 73 -0.25 7.14 -19.07
CA ALA A 73 0.91 7.80 -18.48
C ALA A 73 2.08 6.81 -18.34
N PRO A 74 3.32 7.30 -18.15
CA PRO A 74 4.42 6.47 -17.69
C PRO A 74 4.07 5.77 -16.37
N ALA A 75 4.57 4.55 -16.16
CA ALA A 75 4.19 3.70 -15.04
C ALA A 75 4.24 4.39 -13.65
N PRO A 76 5.30 5.16 -13.28
CA PRO A 76 5.33 5.83 -11.98
C PRO A 76 4.19 6.84 -11.79
N PHE A 77 3.76 7.53 -12.84
CA PHE A 77 2.68 8.51 -12.76
C PHE A 77 1.30 7.86 -12.83
N ALA A 78 1.14 6.78 -13.59
CA ALA A 78 -0.09 5.98 -13.54
C ALA A 78 -0.29 5.37 -12.15
N ALA A 79 0.76 4.81 -11.55
CA ALA A 79 0.73 4.28 -10.19
C ALA A 79 0.42 5.37 -9.13
N LEU A 80 0.96 6.59 -9.31
CA LEU A 80 0.65 7.74 -8.46
C LEU A 80 -0.85 8.05 -8.43
N VAL A 81 -1.44 8.25 -9.62
CA VAL A 81 -2.85 8.63 -9.72
C VAL A 81 -3.75 7.47 -9.31
N ASN A 82 -3.49 6.26 -9.80
CA ASN A 82 -4.32 5.10 -9.50
C ASN A 82 -4.27 4.72 -8.02
N GLY A 83 -3.12 4.86 -7.34
CA GLY A 83 -3.02 4.65 -5.90
C GLY A 83 -3.73 5.73 -5.09
N ALA A 84 -3.69 6.97 -5.57
CA ALA A 84 -4.46 8.04 -4.93
C ALA A 84 -5.98 7.85 -5.07
N LEU A 85 -6.43 7.37 -6.23
CA LEU A 85 -7.83 7.01 -6.47
C LEU A 85 -8.23 5.76 -5.67
N ALA A 86 -7.38 4.74 -5.59
CA ALA A 86 -7.62 3.53 -4.81
C ALA A 86 -7.87 3.83 -3.32
N HIS A 87 -7.24 4.88 -2.79
CA HIS A 87 -7.46 5.33 -1.41
C HIS A 87 -8.43 6.53 -1.30
N GLY A 88 -9.03 6.93 -2.43
CA GLY A 88 -9.76 8.19 -2.54
C GLY A 88 -11.04 8.26 -1.70
N LEU A 89 -11.60 7.10 -1.35
CA LEU A 89 -12.83 6.96 -0.55
C LEU A 89 -12.56 6.42 0.87
N ASP A 90 -11.30 6.19 1.24
CA ASP A 90 -10.92 5.46 2.47
C ASP A 90 -11.67 4.11 2.58
N PHE A 91 -11.91 3.45 1.44
CA PHE A 91 -12.71 2.23 1.33
C PHE A 91 -11.88 0.99 0.99
N ASP A 92 -10.62 1.19 0.63
CA ASP A 92 -9.64 0.15 0.39
C ASP A 92 -9.30 -0.64 1.66
N ASP A 93 -8.78 -1.82 1.43
CA ASP A 93 -8.46 -2.80 2.45
C ASP A 93 -7.52 -2.30 3.56
N THR A 94 -7.48 -3.04 4.67
CA THR A 94 -6.64 -2.68 5.81
C THR A 94 -6.05 -3.93 6.44
N HIS A 95 -4.74 -3.92 6.65
CA HIS A 95 -4.07 -4.91 7.48
C HIS A 95 -3.99 -4.40 8.92
N ALA A 96 -4.78 -4.98 9.82
CA ALA A 96 -4.96 -4.46 11.17
C ALA A 96 -3.65 -4.44 11.99
N ALA A 97 -2.83 -5.49 11.89
CA ALA A 97 -1.61 -5.60 12.70
C ALA A 97 -0.49 -4.64 12.27
N SER A 98 -0.45 -4.23 11.00
CA SER A 98 0.52 -3.24 10.50
C SER A 98 -0.06 -1.83 10.40
N ILE A 99 -1.39 -1.69 10.50
CA ILE A 99 -2.13 -0.45 10.26
C ILE A 99 -1.78 0.13 8.88
N THR A 100 -1.80 -0.73 7.85
CA THR A 100 -1.49 -0.32 6.47
C THR A 100 -2.62 -0.63 5.50
N HIS A 101 -2.77 0.26 4.51
CA HIS A 101 -3.61 0.10 3.33
C HIS A 101 -2.78 -0.50 2.19
N ALA A 102 -2.53 -1.80 2.28
CA ALA A 102 -1.50 -2.48 1.49
C ALA A 102 -1.82 -2.50 -0.01
N SER A 103 -3.06 -2.80 -0.38
CA SER A 103 -3.42 -3.00 -1.78
C SER A 103 -3.48 -1.70 -2.57
N ALA A 104 -3.86 -0.59 -1.94
CA ALA A 104 -3.86 0.73 -2.58
C ALA A 104 -2.45 1.23 -2.95
N VAL A 105 -1.39 0.62 -2.40
CA VAL A 105 -0.01 0.85 -2.83
C VAL A 105 0.40 -0.17 -3.91
N VAL A 106 0.28 -1.45 -3.57
CA VAL A 106 0.95 -2.53 -4.32
C VAL A 106 0.27 -2.82 -5.65
N LEU A 107 -1.07 -2.81 -5.71
CA LEU A 107 -1.77 -3.11 -6.96
C LEU A 107 -1.58 -2.02 -8.02
N PRO A 108 -1.75 -0.72 -7.72
CA PRO A 108 -1.45 0.34 -8.69
C PRO A 108 -0.01 0.30 -9.20
N ALA A 109 0.96 0.00 -8.32
CA ALA A 109 2.35 -0.21 -8.69
C ALA A 109 2.51 -1.35 -9.71
N VAL A 110 2.05 -2.55 -9.35
CA VAL A 110 2.23 -3.76 -10.18
C VAL A 110 1.42 -3.70 -11.48
N LEU A 111 0.20 -3.16 -11.46
CA LEU A 111 -0.60 -3.00 -12.66
C LEU A 111 0.07 -2.04 -13.65
N ALA A 112 0.62 -0.92 -13.17
CA ALA A 112 1.30 0.04 -14.03
C ALA A 112 2.57 -0.57 -14.68
N VAL A 113 3.46 -1.18 -13.90
CA VAL A 113 4.67 -1.80 -14.48
C VAL A 113 4.34 -3.06 -15.30
N GLY A 114 3.31 -3.80 -14.92
CA GLY A 114 2.86 -4.99 -15.64
C GLY A 114 2.28 -4.68 -17.00
N GLU A 115 1.47 -3.62 -17.11
CA GLU A 115 0.98 -3.12 -18.40
C GLU A 115 2.12 -2.63 -19.29
N ALA A 116 3.08 -1.88 -18.72
CA ALA A 116 4.25 -1.41 -19.45
C ALA A 116 5.13 -2.56 -19.99
N ALA A 117 5.24 -3.65 -19.22
CA ALA A 117 6.07 -4.81 -19.56
C ALA A 117 5.33 -5.91 -20.33
N GLY A 118 4.01 -5.80 -20.53
CA GLY A 118 3.20 -6.89 -21.09
C GLY A 118 3.19 -8.15 -20.22
N ALA A 119 3.22 -7.98 -18.89
CA ALA A 119 3.36 -9.09 -17.94
C ALA A 119 2.12 -9.98 -17.92
N SER A 120 2.34 -11.29 -17.70
CA SER A 120 1.23 -12.23 -17.49
C SER A 120 0.54 -12.02 -16.14
N GLY A 121 -0.73 -12.42 -16.03
CA GLY A 121 -1.45 -12.39 -14.76
C GLY A 121 -0.78 -13.21 -13.65
N ARG A 122 -0.07 -14.31 -13.98
CA ARG A 122 0.70 -15.08 -13.00
C ARG A 122 1.86 -14.26 -12.43
N ALA A 123 2.62 -13.60 -13.30
CA ALA A 123 3.73 -12.74 -12.90
C ALA A 123 3.23 -11.56 -12.04
N ALA A 124 2.12 -10.93 -12.45
CA ALA A 124 1.49 -9.86 -11.69
C ALA A 124 1.04 -10.34 -10.30
N VAL A 125 0.34 -11.47 -10.18
CA VAL A 125 -0.07 -12.03 -8.88
C VAL A 125 1.15 -12.30 -7.99
N THR A 126 2.21 -12.91 -8.52
CA THR A 126 3.43 -13.17 -7.74
C THR A 126 4.09 -11.89 -7.24
N ALA A 127 4.17 -10.85 -8.07
CA ALA A 127 4.70 -9.55 -7.67
C ALA A 127 3.82 -8.86 -6.61
N VAL A 128 2.48 -8.93 -6.75
CA VAL A 128 1.55 -8.38 -5.76
C VAL A 128 1.73 -9.08 -4.42
N VAL A 129 1.79 -10.42 -4.39
CA VAL A 129 2.02 -11.16 -3.14
C VAL A 129 3.33 -10.73 -2.49
N ALA A 130 4.42 -10.60 -3.26
CA ALA A 130 5.70 -10.14 -2.72
C ALA A 130 5.58 -8.75 -2.06
N GLY A 131 4.87 -7.81 -2.69
CA GLY A 131 4.63 -6.47 -2.13
C GLY A 131 3.73 -6.47 -0.90
N LEU A 132 2.62 -7.23 -0.93
CA LEU A 132 1.69 -7.33 0.20
C LEU A 132 2.36 -7.94 1.44
N GLU A 133 3.11 -9.03 1.26
CA GLU A 133 3.87 -9.63 2.37
C GLU A 133 4.93 -8.64 2.91
N ALA A 134 5.56 -7.84 2.04
CA ALA A 134 6.55 -6.86 2.47
C ALA A 134 5.96 -5.71 3.28
N ILE A 135 4.90 -5.04 2.78
CA ILE A 135 4.33 -3.88 3.48
C ILE A 135 3.73 -4.26 4.82
N THR A 136 3.11 -5.44 4.93
CA THR A 136 2.55 -5.95 6.18
C THR A 136 3.65 -6.20 7.21
N ARG A 137 4.76 -6.84 6.81
CA ARG A 137 5.89 -7.10 7.73
C ARG A 137 6.60 -5.85 8.17
N LEU A 138 6.75 -4.88 7.26
CA LEU A 138 7.35 -3.60 7.59
C LEU A 138 6.54 -2.85 8.67
N GLY A 139 5.21 -2.83 8.58
CA GLY A 139 4.40 -2.20 9.62
C GLY A 139 4.32 -3.04 10.90
N MET A 140 4.26 -4.38 10.80
CA MET A 140 4.26 -5.27 11.98
C MET A 140 5.56 -5.22 12.78
N ALA A 141 6.67 -4.79 12.17
CA ALA A 141 7.95 -4.64 12.86
C ALA A 141 7.96 -3.50 13.89
N ALA A 142 6.96 -2.61 13.84
CA ALA A 142 6.76 -1.54 14.82
C ALA A 142 5.25 -1.22 14.95
N PRO A 143 4.46 -2.12 15.55
CA PRO A 143 3.00 -2.02 15.59
C PRO A 143 2.54 -0.74 16.28
N GLY A 144 1.74 0.09 15.62
CA GLY A 144 1.21 1.35 16.16
C GLY A 144 2.20 2.52 16.21
N GLU A 145 3.50 2.25 16.24
CA GLU A 145 4.56 3.24 16.48
C GLU A 145 4.68 4.32 15.40
N PHE A 146 4.42 3.97 14.13
CA PHE A 146 4.36 4.97 13.07
C PHE A 146 3.34 6.05 13.38
N HIS A 147 2.12 5.66 13.75
CA HIS A 147 1.04 6.59 14.03
C HIS A 147 1.32 7.40 15.30
N ALA A 148 1.85 6.75 16.34
CA ALA A 148 2.27 7.42 17.58
C ALA A 148 3.33 8.52 17.35
N ARG A 149 4.15 8.37 16.30
CA ARG A 149 5.20 9.33 15.89
C ARG A 149 4.74 10.34 14.82
N GLY A 150 3.47 10.29 14.39
CA GLY A 150 2.93 11.20 13.37
C GLY A 150 3.14 10.75 11.92
N TRP A 151 3.53 9.50 11.68
CA TRP A 151 3.71 8.92 10.36
C TRP A 151 2.54 8.04 9.94
N HIS A 152 2.09 8.18 8.70
CA HIS A 152 1.14 7.24 8.10
C HIS A 152 1.89 5.97 7.67
N ALA A 153 1.67 4.85 8.36
CA ALA A 153 2.40 3.60 8.11
C ALA A 153 2.33 3.14 6.65
N THR A 154 1.18 3.32 5.97
CA THR A 154 1.03 3.02 4.54
C THR A 154 2.01 3.81 3.67
N ALA A 155 2.15 5.10 3.94
CA ALA A 155 3.01 6.01 3.19
C ALA A 155 4.50 5.73 3.46
N ALA A 156 4.82 5.42 4.72
CA ALA A 156 6.19 5.19 5.15
C ALA A 156 6.72 3.82 4.69
N CYS A 157 5.90 2.76 4.78
CA CYS A 157 6.29 1.40 4.40
C CYS A 157 6.07 1.11 2.92
N GLY A 158 5.14 1.82 2.27
CA GLY A 158 4.71 1.55 0.91
C GLY A 158 5.79 1.65 -0.18
N PRO A 159 6.73 2.62 -0.15
CA PRO A 159 7.81 2.70 -1.15
C PRO A 159 8.64 1.43 -1.23
N PHE A 160 8.97 0.81 -0.09
CA PHE A 160 9.71 -0.45 -0.03
C PHE A 160 8.94 -1.58 -0.71
N ALA A 161 7.64 -1.70 -0.42
CA ALA A 161 6.79 -2.73 -0.97
C ALA A 161 6.56 -2.58 -2.48
N ALA A 162 6.32 -1.35 -2.95
CA ALA A 162 6.20 -1.05 -4.37
C ALA A 162 7.52 -1.30 -5.12
N ALA A 163 8.66 -0.94 -4.53
CA ALA A 163 9.98 -1.22 -5.11
C ALA A 163 10.25 -2.73 -5.21
N LEU A 164 9.93 -3.49 -4.17
CA LEU A 164 10.10 -4.94 -4.15
C LEU A 164 9.20 -5.63 -5.17
N ALA A 165 7.92 -5.23 -5.25
CA ALA A 165 6.95 -5.79 -6.18
C ALA A 165 7.31 -5.47 -7.64
N ALA A 166 7.65 -4.22 -7.94
CA ALA A 166 8.09 -3.82 -9.28
C ALA A 166 9.38 -4.53 -9.69
N GLY A 167 10.37 -4.58 -8.79
CA GLY A 167 11.62 -5.32 -9.04
C GLY A 167 11.40 -6.82 -9.23
N LYS A 168 10.47 -7.43 -8.50
CA LYS A 168 10.07 -8.83 -8.71
C LYS A 168 9.49 -9.03 -10.11
N LEU A 169 8.59 -8.16 -10.54
CA LEU A 169 7.97 -8.25 -11.85
C LEU A 169 9.01 -8.09 -12.98
N ASP A 170 9.99 -7.21 -12.78
CA ASP A 170 11.11 -6.97 -13.70
C ASP A 170 12.17 -8.08 -13.71
N GLY A 171 12.06 -9.08 -12.81
CA GLY A 171 13.04 -10.16 -12.69
C GLY A 171 14.38 -9.74 -12.10
N LEU A 172 14.40 -8.74 -11.21
CA LEU A 172 15.62 -8.34 -10.51
C LEU A 172 16.09 -9.44 -9.55
N ASP A 173 17.41 -9.60 -9.45
CA ASP A 173 18.04 -10.51 -8.50
C ASP A 173 18.03 -9.95 -7.05
N GLU A 174 18.44 -10.79 -6.09
CA GLU A 174 18.50 -10.44 -4.67
C GLU A 174 19.32 -9.15 -4.42
N ALA A 175 20.44 -8.97 -5.11
CA ALA A 175 21.33 -7.83 -4.91
C ALA A 175 20.65 -6.52 -5.37
N ARG A 176 20.02 -6.52 -6.54
CA ARG A 176 19.29 -5.36 -7.07
C ARG A 176 18.03 -5.06 -6.29
N LEU A 177 17.29 -6.08 -5.82
CA LEU A 177 16.14 -5.88 -4.94
C LEU A 177 16.56 -5.28 -3.59
N THR A 178 17.69 -5.73 -3.02
CA THR A 178 18.25 -5.15 -1.80
C THR A 178 18.62 -3.69 -2.00
N ALA A 179 19.26 -3.36 -3.12
CA ALA A 179 19.56 -1.97 -3.48
C ALA A 179 18.29 -1.13 -3.67
N ALA A 180 17.26 -1.67 -4.32
CA ALA A 180 15.97 -1.01 -4.51
C ALA A 180 15.31 -0.66 -3.17
N LEU A 181 15.30 -1.57 -2.20
CA LEU A 181 14.85 -1.30 -0.84
C LEU A 181 15.69 -0.22 -0.16
N GLY A 182 17.01 -0.25 -0.36
CA GLY A 182 17.94 0.76 0.14
C GLY A 182 17.61 2.17 -0.38
N VAL A 183 17.30 2.30 -1.68
CA VAL A 183 16.86 3.57 -2.28
C VAL A 183 15.48 3.98 -1.79
N ALA A 184 14.54 3.02 -1.71
CA ALA A 184 13.16 3.28 -1.28
C ALA A 184 13.08 3.87 0.14
N GLY A 185 14.02 3.53 1.03
CA GLY A 185 14.05 4.10 2.37
C GLY A 185 14.32 5.61 2.41
N SER A 186 14.96 6.17 1.39
CA SER A 186 15.08 7.63 1.24
C SER A 186 13.83 8.30 0.66
N PHE A 187 12.84 7.52 0.21
CA PHE A 187 11.57 8.04 -0.30
C PHE A 187 10.40 7.85 0.68
N ALA A 188 10.60 7.10 1.76
CA ALA A 188 9.62 6.94 2.83
C ALA A 188 9.21 8.30 3.41
N SER A 189 7.90 8.56 3.48
CA SER A 189 7.33 9.84 3.91
C SER A 189 5.86 9.66 4.35
N GLY A 190 5.13 10.76 4.53
CA GLY A 190 3.68 10.78 4.78
C GLY A 190 3.34 11.11 6.23
N LEU A 191 3.04 12.38 6.47
CA LEU A 191 2.68 12.91 7.79
C LEU A 191 1.19 12.71 8.06
N LEU A 192 0.84 12.52 9.34
CA LEU A 192 -0.56 12.43 9.79
C LEU A 192 -1.23 13.79 10.03
N GLU A 193 -0.56 14.90 9.72
CA GLU A 193 -1.06 16.27 9.96
C GLU A 193 -2.44 16.55 9.35
N PHE A 194 -2.83 15.81 8.30
CA PHE A 194 -4.17 15.86 7.72
C PHE A 194 -5.31 15.54 8.70
N LEU A 195 -5.00 14.91 9.84
CA LEU A 195 -5.97 14.65 10.91
C LEU A 195 -6.43 15.93 11.60
N GLU A 196 -5.62 17.00 11.58
CA GLU A 196 -5.94 18.26 12.25
C GLU A 196 -6.98 19.09 11.49
N ASP A 197 -6.99 19.01 10.15
CA ASP A 197 -7.83 19.86 9.30
C ASP A 197 -8.74 19.10 8.31
N GLY A 198 -8.59 17.77 8.21
CA GLY A 198 -9.33 16.94 7.27
C GLY A 198 -8.85 17.03 5.82
N SER A 199 -7.63 17.55 5.59
CA SER A 199 -7.02 17.67 4.27
C SER A 199 -6.94 16.33 3.52
N TRP A 200 -7.09 16.37 2.20
CA TRP A 200 -7.13 15.16 1.38
C TRP A 200 -5.79 14.45 1.20
N VAL A 201 -4.69 14.98 1.71
CA VAL A 201 -3.34 14.45 1.44
C VAL A 201 -3.17 12.99 1.88
N LYS A 202 -3.96 12.51 2.87
CA LYS A 202 -4.07 11.07 3.18
C LYS A 202 -4.29 10.24 1.92
N ARG A 203 -5.21 10.67 1.04
CA ARG A 203 -5.58 9.97 -0.20
C ARG A 203 -4.40 9.83 -1.15
N LEU A 204 -3.49 10.82 -1.19
CA LEU A 204 -2.29 10.79 -2.04
C LEU A 204 -1.23 9.78 -1.56
N HIS A 205 -1.21 9.46 -0.26
CA HIS A 205 -0.14 8.68 0.35
C HIS A 205 0.13 7.34 -0.34
N PRO A 206 -0.87 6.50 -0.68
CA PRO A 206 -0.59 5.22 -1.33
C PRO A 206 -0.08 5.40 -2.76
N GLY A 207 -0.59 6.40 -3.47
CA GLY A 207 -0.10 6.79 -4.79
C GLY A 207 1.37 7.23 -4.76
N TRP A 208 1.74 8.12 -3.83
CA TRP A 208 3.12 8.58 -3.70
C TRP A 208 4.07 7.44 -3.33
N ALA A 209 3.63 6.54 -2.46
CA ALA A 209 4.37 5.34 -2.12
C ALA A 209 4.58 4.42 -3.34
N ALA A 210 3.54 4.19 -4.14
CA ALA A 210 3.63 3.41 -5.36
C ALA A 210 4.61 4.06 -6.36
N HIS A 211 4.43 5.35 -6.64
CA HIS A 211 5.29 6.15 -7.52
C HIS A 211 6.76 6.05 -7.14
N SER A 212 7.09 6.38 -5.89
CA SER A 212 8.47 6.44 -5.42
C SER A 212 9.13 5.06 -5.36
N GLY A 213 8.38 4.01 -5.01
CA GLY A 213 8.89 2.64 -5.07
C GLY A 213 9.22 2.19 -6.50
N LEU A 214 8.39 2.55 -7.49
CA LEU A 214 8.67 2.31 -8.90
C LEU A 214 9.96 3.01 -9.37
N VAL A 215 10.17 4.26 -8.93
CA VAL A 215 11.41 5.00 -9.20
C VAL A 215 12.61 4.29 -8.55
N ALA A 216 12.50 3.84 -7.30
CA ALA A 216 13.57 3.13 -6.61
C ALA A 216 13.96 1.82 -7.30
N ALA A 217 12.98 1.02 -7.75
CA ALA A 217 13.23 -0.20 -8.52
C ALA A 217 13.93 0.10 -9.86
N ALA A 218 13.49 1.15 -10.57
CA ALA A 218 14.09 1.55 -11.84
C ALA A 218 15.55 2.02 -11.67
N LEU A 219 15.85 2.77 -10.61
CA LEU A 219 17.23 3.19 -10.27
C LEU A 219 18.12 1.98 -9.98
N ALA A 220 17.66 1.05 -9.14
CA ALA A 220 18.41 -0.15 -8.80
C ALA A 220 18.63 -1.08 -10.02
N ARG A 221 17.63 -1.18 -10.91
CA ARG A 221 17.77 -1.88 -12.21
C ARG A 221 18.88 -1.27 -13.06
N GLY A 222 19.05 0.04 -13.01
CA GLY A 222 20.15 0.78 -13.65
C GLY A 222 21.50 0.69 -12.92
N GLY A 223 21.60 -0.04 -11.81
CA GLY A 223 22.83 -0.19 -11.03
C GLY A 223 23.05 0.85 -9.93
N PHE A 224 22.04 1.69 -9.64
CA PHE A 224 22.10 2.61 -8.49
C PHE A 224 22.13 1.80 -7.18
N SER A 225 23.04 2.13 -6.27
CA SER A 225 23.20 1.41 -5.00
C SER A 225 22.35 2.00 -3.88
N GLY A 226 22.02 1.17 -2.90
CA GLY A 226 21.32 1.57 -1.67
C GLY A 226 21.86 0.79 -0.47
N PRO A 227 21.76 1.32 0.76
CA PRO A 227 22.29 0.66 1.95
C PRO A 227 21.50 -0.62 2.28
N GLU A 228 22.18 -1.77 2.37
CA GLU A 228 21.55 -3.05 2.74
C GLU A 228 20.96 -3.05 4.16
N THR A 229 21.43 -2.18 5.05
CA THR A 229 20.95 -1.99 6.43
C THR A 229 19.90 -0.88 6.55
N VAL A 230 19.24 -0.49 5.45
CA VAL A 230 18.29 0.64 5.41
C VAL A 230 17.17 0.54 6.45
N LEU A 231 16.77 -0.67 6.87
CA LEU A 231 15.70 -0.86 7.85
C LEU A 231 16.24 -0.73 9.28
N GLU A 232 17.23 -1.54 9.66
CA GLU A 232 17.69 -1.73 11.04
C GLU A 232 18.95 -0.95 11.43
N GLY A 233 19.62 -0.33 10.45
CA GLY A 233 20.91 0.34 10.63
C GLY A 233 20.86 1.53 11.59
N ARG A 234 22.04 2.05 11.97
CA ARG A 234 22.16 3.21 12.90
C ARG A 234 21.33 4.42 12.47
N PHE A 235 21.33 4.72 11.17
CA PHE A 235 20.52 5.77 10.53
C PHE A 235 19.36 5.19 9.71
N GLY A 236 18.98 3.94 10.01
CA GLY A 236 17.95 3.20 9.29
C GLY A 236 16.55 3.72 9.58
N PHE A 237 15.61 3.29 8.75
CA PHE A 237 14.21 3.70 8.70
C PHE A 237 13.57 3.72 10.09
N TYR A 238 13.59 2.61 10.83
CA TYR A 238 12.93 2.54 12.14
C TYR A 238 13.58 3.43 13.19
N ARG A 239 14.93 3.50 13.24
CA ARG A 239 15.61 4.34 14.23
C ARG A 239 15.39 5.82 13.96
N THR A 240 15.41 6.21 12.69
CA THR A 240 15.24 7.60 12.28
C THR A 240 13.79 8.06 12.43
N PHE A 241 12.81 7.25 12.01
CA PHE A 241 11.40 7.65 12.04
C PHE A 241 10.76 7.42 13.40
N LEU A 242 11.13 6.33 14.09
CA LEU A 242 10.44 5.85 15.29
C LEU A 242 11.31 5.86 16.55
N GLY A 243 12.57 6.27 16.44
CA GLY A 243 13.50 6.33 17.58
C GLY A 243 13.87 4.97 18.19
N GLN A 244 13.54 3.86 17.52
CA GLN A 244 13.78 2.51 18.02
C GLN A 244 14.16 1.52 16.90
N ALA A 245 14.67 0.35 17.29
CA ALA A 245 14.96 -0.73 16.35
C ALA A 245 13.66 -1.48 15.98
N PRO A 246 13.58 -2.10 14.78
CA PRO A 246 12.44 -2.94 14.43
C PRO A 246 12.45 -4.25 15.21
N ASP A 247 11.25 -4.80 15.44
CA ASP A 247 11.07 -6.23 15.70
C ASP A 247 11.31 -7.02 14.40
N ALA A 248 12.23 -7.98 14.45
CA ALA A 248 12.57 -8.83 13.32
C ALA A 248 11.65 -10.06 13.17
N THR A 249 10.85 -10.38 14.20
CA THR A 249 9.99 -11.58 14.25
C THR A 249 9.04 -11.70 13.04
N PRO A 250 8.37 -10.63 12.56
CA PRO A 250 7.47 -10.72 11.40
C PRO A 250 8.15 -11.21 10.11
N PHE A 251 9.47 -11.05 9.99
CA PHE A 251 10.22 -11.46 8.80
C PHE A 251 10.60 -12.94 8.81
N GLU A 252 10.45 -13.64 9.93
CA GLU A 252 10.84 -15.06 10.06
C GLU A 252 9.87 -16.00 9.33
N THR A 253 8.64 -15.56 9.10
CA THR A 253 7.57 -16.36 8.49
C THR A 253 7.34 -16.04 7.01
N LEU A 254 8.24 -15.28 6.36
CA LEU A 254 8.17 -15.00 4.92
C LEU A 254 8.09 -16.31 4.11
N GLY A 255 7.06 -16.41 3.26
CA GLY A 255 6.82 -17.59 2.41
C GLY A 255 6.28 -18.83 3.12
N THR A 256 6.05 -18.78 4.43
CA THR A 256 5.50 -19.90 5.22
C THR A 256 4.19 -19.53 5.92
N ALA A 257 4.05 -18.28 6.38
CA ALA A 257 2.79 -17.68 6.77
C ALA A 257 2.47 -16.51 5.82
N TRP A 258 1.19 -16.34 5.49
CA TRP A 258 0.73 -15.40 4.47
C TRP A 258 -0.14 -14.31 5.09
N GLU A 259 0.45 -13.15 5.34
CA GLU A 259 -0.24 -11.98 5.91
C GLU A 259 -1.27 -11.40 4.91
N THR A 260 -1.13 -11.69 3.61
CA THR A 260 -2.09 -11.34 2.56
C THR A 260 -3.54 -11.76 2.90
N LEU A 261 -3.71 -12.90 3.58
CA LEU A 261 -5.03 -13.39 4.00
C LEU A 261 -5.60 -12.65 5.23
N ARG A 262 -4.76 -11.90 5.94
CA ARG A 262 -5.13 -11.13 7.14
C ARG A 262 -5.44 -9.66 6.82
N ILE A 263 -5.29 -9.25 5.56
CA ILE A 263 -5.70 -7.93 5.10
C ILE A 263 -7.24 -7.95 4.92
N GLY A 264 -7.98 -7.16 5.67
CA GLY A 264 -9.45 -7.15 5.65
C GLY A 264 -10.01 -6.20 4.59
N PHE A 265 -11.01 -6.66 3.82
CA PHE A 265 -11.83 -5.76 3.00
C PHE A 265 -12.74 -4.92 3.89
N LYS A 266 -12.90 -3.64 3.54
CA LYS A 266 -13.80 -2.78 4.30
C LYS A 266 -15.25 -2.96 3.81
N PRO A 267 -16.22 -3.12 4.72
CA PRO A 267 -17.64 -3.10 4.36
C PRO A 267 -18.19 -1.68 4.16
N TYR A 268 -17.52 -0.66 4.72
CA TYR A 268 -17.96 0.74 4.66
C TYR A 268 -16.82 1.69 4.22
N PRO A 269 -17.11 2.73 3.40
CA PRO A 269 -16.13 3.70 2.88
C PRO A 269 -15.74 4.74 3.94
N CYS A 270 -15.10 4.30 5.03
CA CYS A 270 -14.64 5.16 6.10
C CYS A 270 -13.51 4.51 6.92
N CYS A 271 -12.96 5.29 7.86
CA CYS A 271 -11.97 4.82 8.81
C CYS A 271 -12.45 3.55 9.53
N HIS A 272 -11.57 2.55 9.63
CA HIS A 272 -11.89 1.24 10.21
C HIS A 272 -12.41 1.32 11.66
N TYR A 273 -11.97 2.32 12.44
CA TYR A 273 -12.47 2.53 13.80
C TYR A 273 -13.98 2.81 13.87
N ASN A 274 -14.60 3.23 12.77
CA ASN A 274 -16.05 3.48 12.73
C ASN A 274 -16.87 2.21 12.46
N HIS A 275 -16.25 1.12 11.98
CA HIS A 275 -16.97 -0.02 11.42
C HIS A 275 -17.78 -0.76 12.48
N ALA A 276 -17.20 -1.00 13.67
CA ALA A 276 -17.91 -1.68 14.75
C ALA A 276 -19.15 -0.88 15.20
N TYR A 277 -19.08 0.45 15.24
CA TYR A 277 -20.23 1.28 15.61
C TYR A 277 -21.31 1.27 14.53
N LEU A 278 -20.93 1.24 13.24
CA LEU A 278 -21.86 1.11 12.13
C LEU A 278 -22.57 -0.25 12.15
N ASP A 279 -21.86 -1.34 12.39
CA ASP A 279 -22.43 -2.68 12.51
C ASP A 279 -23.45 -2.73 13.67
N CYS A 280 -23.07 -2.23 14.85
CA CYS A 280 -23.97 -2.12 16.00
C CYS A 280 -25.23 -1.30 15.67
N ALA A 281 -25.07 -0.15 15.00
CA ALA A 281 -26.21 0.71 14.63
C ALA A 281 -27.15 0.01 13.63
N LEU A 282 -26.60 -0.70 12.64
CA LEU A 282 -27.37 -1.45 11.65
C LEU A 282 -28.07 -2.67 12.27
N GLU A 283 -27.46 -3.32 13.25
CA GLU A 283 -28.07 -4.41 14.00
C GLU A 283 -29.23 -3.90 14.87
N LEU A 284 -29.03 -2.85 15.65
CA LEU A 284 -30.09 -2.24 16.48
C LEU A 284 -31.26 -1.73 15.63
N ARG A 285 -30.97 -1.10 14.47
CA ARG A 285 -32.01 -0.69 13.52
C ARG A 285 -32.82 -1.89 13.03
N ARG A 286 -32.18 -3.00 12.66
CA ARG A 286 -32.86 -4.21 12.18
C ARG A 286 -33.68 -4.87 13.28
N ALA A 287 -33.15 -4.96 14.50
CA ALA A 287 -33.80 -5.64 15.63
C ALA A 287 -34.99 -4.86 16.19
N HIS A 288 -34.92 -3.52 16.20
CA HIS A 288 -35.89 -2.67 16.90
C HIS A 288 -36.65 -1.70 15.99
N GLY A 289 -36.40 -1.70 14.68
CA GLY A 289 -37.03 -0.77 13.75
C GLY A 289 -36.67 0.69 14.02
N LEU A 290 -35.49 0.96 14.60
CA LEU A 290 -35.08 2.32 14.97
C LEU A 290 -34.98 3.23 13.73
N ALA A 291 -35.67 4.36 13.77
CA ALA A 291 -35.54 5.46 12.84
C ALA A 291 -34.70 6.57 13.52
N PRO A 292 -33.96 7.39 12.75
CA PRO A 292 -33.10 8.43 13.31
C PRO A 292 -33.83 9.37 14.28
N GLU A 293 -35.11 9.66 14.03
CA GLU A 293 -35.93 10.56 14.83
C GLU A 293 -36.28 9.98 16.22
N MET A 294 -36.09 8.67 16.40
CA MET A 294 -36.33 7.97 17.68
C MET A 294 -35.09 7.91 18.58
N ILE A 295 -33.94 8.42 18.11
CA ILE A 295 -32.66 8.30 18.81
C ILE A 295 -32.33 9.66 19.44
N GLU A 296 -32.42 9.73 20.78
CA GLU A 296 -32.04 10.94 21.53
C GLU A 296 -30.51 11.12 21.60
N ARG A 297 -29.75 10.03 21.79
CA ARG A 297 -28.29 10.06 21.97
C ARG A 297 -27.64 8.76 21.53
N ILE A 298 -26.43 8.86 20.98
CA ILE A 298 -25.53 7.75 20.69
C ILE A 298 -24.24 7.93 21.52
N GLU A 299 -23.79 6.88 22.18
CA GLU A 299 -22.50 6.86 22.88
C GLU A 299 -21.60 5.76 22.31
N CYS A 300 -20.49 6.17 21.70
CA CYS A 300 -19.49 5.26 21.14
C CYS A 300 -18.28 5.20 22.09
N ARG A 301 -18.01 4.03 22.67
CA ARG A 301 -16.84 3.81 23.55
C ARG A 301 -15.63 3.45 22.73
N VAL A 302 -14.59 4.29 22.78
CA VAL A 302 -13.30 4.07 22.10
C VAL A 302 -12.24 3.58 23.11
N PRO A 303 -11.28 2.72 22.71
CA PRO A 303 -10.13 2.38 23.55
C PRO A 303 -9.32 3.62 23.92
N ALA A 304 -8.62 3.58 25.05
CA ALA A 304 -7.63 4.62 25.38
C ALA A 304 -6.48 4.56 24.36
N GLY A 305 -6.16 5.72 23.76
CA GLY A 305 -5.04 5.88 22.83
C GLY A 305 -3.69 6.03 23.52
#